data_AF-A0A6N6NMQ2-F1
#
_entry.id   AF-A0A6N6NMQ2-F1
#
_cell.length_a   1.000
_cell.length_b   1.000
_cell.length_c   1.000
_cell.angle_alpha   90.00
_cell.angle_beta   90.00
_cell.angle_gamma   90.00
#
_symmetry.space_group_name_H-M   'P 1'
#
loop_
_entity.id
_entity.type
_entity.pdbx_description
1 polymer ?
#
loop_
_entity_poly.entity_id
_entity_poly.type
_entity_poly.pdbx_seq_one_letter_code
_entity_poly.pdbx_strand_id
1 'polypeptide(L)'
;MATESVNYQCPSCMGPLHFEGADGKLHCDYCGGAFTPAEVEAAYAAKQQKADAQAESDTERAEAGERSDFERMGDEAAGAASVLTNETISAAKEVSASASDPIQAYLSRASWNEDEREGMRSFTCSSCGAAVTVDATTAVSECPYCGNPAVVPGTFSNEAKPDFIIPFKVSKEEATSALTSYYKGKKFLPKEFVQSNRIAHMQGVYVPFWLYDGNAEGSATYECKNIRVYTSGDEEVTETDVYEAYREGSLDFERIPADSSAKMPDAHMDAIEPFDFDELVPFSVAYLPGYLAERYDQEADTCQPRAMRRMKGSLEDELQATVTGYDDVTQESINANSEVTGLSQALFPVWLLHTLYKDEDYLFAMNGQTGRFIGDLPVSPLKVMLWFLGIFLVCMAILIGLDVSVFQFDDELTSVLVDFGIPLAIATFVCIAFYNQMKTAREQTDARGYITMEGLTLTGSNDRYVTTHITRVRISKDDD
;
A
#
# COMPACT_ATOMS: atom_id res chain seq x y z
N MET A 1 -14.85 -18.72 -30.84
CA MET A 1 -15.12 -19.70 -29.75
C MET A 1 -13.85 -19.84 -28.89
N ALA A 2 -13.30 -18.73 -28.39
CA ALA A 2 -12.56 -18.69 -27.12
C ALA A 2 -13.38 -17.91 -26.08
N THR A 3 -14.54 -18.46 -25.75
CA THR A 3 -15.28 -18.08 -24.54
C THR A 3 -14.99 -19.03 -23.39
N GLU A 4 -14.15 -20.05 -23.53
CA GLU A 4 -13.98 -21.09 -22.50
C GLU A 4 -12.72 -20.89 -21.66
N SER A 5 -12.89 -20.75 -20.35
CA SER A 5 -11.80 -20.60 -19.36
C SER A 5 -10.87 -21.81 -19.28
N VAL A 6 -9.59 -21.60 -18.94
CA VAL A 6 -8.68 -22.69 -18.55
C VAL A 6 -8.74 -22.86 -17.05
N ASN A 7 -9.15 -24.05 -16.59
CA ASN A 7 -9.17 -24.40 -15.17
C ASN A 7 -7.99 -25.31 -14.85
N TYR A 8 -7.13 -24.87 -13.93
CA TYR A 8 -5.99 -25.63 -13.41
C TYR A 8 -6.49 -26.68 -12.40
N GLN A 9 -6.91 -27.83 -12.93
CA GLN A 9 -7.49 -28.92 -12.15
C GLN A 9 -6.41 -29.91 -11.68
N CYS A 10 -6.72 -30.69 -10.66
CA CYS A 10 -5.84 -31.75 -10.16
C CYS A 10 -5.51 -32.76 -11.28
N PRO A 11 -4.22 -33.00 -11.60
CA PRO A 11 -3.83 -33.98 -12.62
C PRO A 11 -4.28 -35.42 -12.31
N SER A 12 -4.56 -35.73 -11.05
CA SER A 12 -4.97 -37.08 -10.61
C SER A 12 -6.47 -37.33 -10.62
N CYS A 13 -7.30 -36.33 -10.27
CA CYS A 13 -8.74 -36.54 -10.10
C CYS A 13 -9.62 -35.43 -10.69
N MET A 14 -9.03 -34.45 -11.38
CA MET A 14 -9.70 -33.29 -11.97
C MET A 14 -10.46 -32.39 -10.98
N GLY A 15 -10.24 -32.55 -9.68
CA GLY A 15 -10.79 -31.66 -8.65
C GLY A 15 -10.13 -30.27 -8.68
N PRO A 16 -10.72 -29.25 -8.04
CA PRO A 16 -10.07 -27.97 -7.77
C PRO A 16 -8.74 -28.15 -7.06
N LEU A 17 -7.85 -27.22 -7.36
CA LEU A 17 -6.58 -27.01 -6.67
C LEU A 17 -6.64 -25.66 -5.96
N HIS A 18 -6.02 -25.58 -4.79
CA HIS A 18 -5.72 -24.32 -4.11
C HIS A 18 -4.23 -24.24 -3.85
N PHE A 19 -3.64 -23.07 -4.08
CA PHE A 19 -2.24 -22.83 -3.75
C PHE A 19 -2.10 -22.50 -2.27
N GLU A 20 -1.35 -23.32 -1.54
CA GLU A 20 -1.03 -23.12 -0.14
C GLU A 20 0.37 -22.52 -0.01
N GLY A 21 0.42 -21.27 0.48
CA GLY A 21 1.65 -20.52 0.60
C GLY A 21 2.65 -21.07 1.62
N ALA A 22 2.16 -21.78 2.63
CA ALA A 22 2.97 -22.32 3.72
C ALA A 22 3.98 -23.38 3.24
N ASP A 23 3.60 -24.20 2.25
CA ASP A 23 4.48 -25.23 1.67
C ASP A 23 4.79 -25.03 0.18
N GLY A 24 4.20 -23.99 -0.44
CA GLY A 24 4.44 -23.60 -1.83
C GLY A 24 3.88 -24.59 -2.85
N LYS A 25 2.80 -25.29 -2.51
CA LYS A 25 2.20 -26.34 -3.36
C LYS A 25 0.73 -26.10 -3.65
N LEU A 26 0.25 -26.71 -4.73
CA LEU A 26 -1.15 -26.83 -5.06
C LEU A 26 -1.73 -28.11 -4.43
N HIS A 27 -2.66 -27.95 -3.52
CA HIS A 27 -3.36 -29.04 -2.86
C HIS A 27 -4.73 -29.26 -3.51
N CYS A 28 -5.11 -30.53 -3.67
CA CYS A 28 -6.43 -30.89 -4.16
C CYS A 28 -7.39 -31.19 -3.01
N ASP A 29 -8.53 -30.48 -2.99
CA ASP A 29 -9.56 -30.62 -1.94
C ASP A 29 -10.24 -31.99 -1.91
N TYR A 30 -10.15 -32.75 -3.00
CA TYR A 30 -10.88 -34.02 -3.15
C TYR A 30 -10.00 -35.24 -2.89
N CYS A 31 -8.82 -35.31 -3.52
CA CYS A 31 -7.94 -36.47 -3.39
C CYS A 31 -6.79 -36.26 -2.40
N GLY A 32 -6.58 -35.03 -1.91
CA GLY A 32 -5.47 -34.68 -1.02
C GLY A 32 -4.09 -34.72 -1.69
N GLY A 33 -4.03 -34.79 -3.02
CA GLY A 33 -2.77 -34.72 -3.76
C GLY A 33 -2.16 -33.32 -3.66
N ALA A 34 -0.83 -33.27 -3.52
CA ALA A 34 -0.06 -32.03 -3.48
C ALA A 34 0.93 -32.00 -4.66
N PHE A 35 0.93 -30.90 -5.41
CA PHE A 35 1.71 -30.73 -6.63
C PHE A 35 2.48 -29.41 -6.59
N THR A 36 3.68 -29.37 -7.12
CA THR A 36 4.41 -28.12 -7.29
C THR A 36 3.81 -27.29 -8.44
N PRO A 37 3.95 -25.95 -8.41
CA PRO A 37 3.54 -25.10 -9.53
C PRO A 37 4.11 -25.55 -10.88
N ALA A 38 5.39 -25.95 -10.91
CA ALA A 38 6.05 -26.45 -12.12
C ALA A 38 5.45 -27.77 -12.65
N GLU A 39 5.04 -28.69 -11.78
CA GLU A 39 4.39 -29.94 -12.20
C GLU A 39 3.00 -29.69 -12.81
N VAL A 40 2.23 -28.78 -12.21
CA VAL A 40 0.92 -28.39 -12.70
C VAL A 40 1.04 -27.62 -14.02
N GLU A 41 1.96 -26.66 -14.09
CA GLU A 41 2.21 -25.91 -15.33
C GLU A 41 2.61 -26.84 -16.48
N ALA A 42 3.53 -27.78 -16.24
CA ALA A 42 3.91 -28.76 -17.25
C ALA A 42 2.71 -29.60 -17.75
N ALA A 43 1.75 -29.91 -16.88
CA ALA A 43 0.54 -30.65 -17.25
C ALA A 43 -0.43 -29.84 -18.12
N TYR A 44 -0.48 -28.51 -17.95
CA TYR A 44 -1.47 -27.64 -18.61
C TYR A 44 -0.91 -26.69 -19.67
N ALA A 45 0.42 -26.58 -19.82
CA ALA A 45 1.08 -25.63 -20.72
C ALA A 45 0.52 -25.65 -22.15
N ALA A 46 0.34 -26.83 -22.74
CA ALA A 46 -0.18 -26.96 -24.11
C ALA A 46 -1.66 -26.54 -24.24
N LYS A 47 -2.45 -26.67 -23.18
CA LYS A 47 -3.85 -26.24 -23.15
C LYS A 47 -3.92 -24.71 -22.99
N GLN A 48 -3.06 -24.17 -22.12
CA GLN A 48 -2.94 -22.72 -21.89
C GLN A 48 -2.50 -22.00 -23.17
N GLN A 49 -1.41 -22.42 -23.80
CA GLN A 49 -0.91 -21.81 -25.04
C GLN A 49 -1.96 -21.76 -26.17
N LYS A 50 -2.78 -22.81 -26.29
CA LYS A 50 -3.87 -22.84 -27.28
C LYS A 50 -5.00 -21.89 -26.92
N ALA A 51 -5.36 -21.81 -25.64
CA ALA A 51 -6.39 -20.89 -25.19
C ALA A 51 -5.96 -19.43 -25.38
N ASP A 52 -4.71 -19.11 -25.07
CA ASP A 52 -4.13 -17.77 -25.22
C ASP A 52 -4.07 -17.38 -26.71
N ALA A 53 -3.54 -18.24 -27.58
CA ALA A 53 -3.47 -17.97 -29.02
C ALA A 53 -4.85 -17.79 -29.67
N GLN A 54 -5.86 -18.56 -29.23
CA GLN A 54 -7.22 -18.38 -29.73
C GLN A 54 -7.86 -17.08 -29.23
N ALA A 55 -7.61 -16.71 -27.97
CA ALA A 55 -8.11 -15.47 -27.40
C ALA A 55 -7.47 -14.24 -28.06
N GLU A 56 -6.17 -14.29 -28.38
CA GLU A 56 -5.47 -13.27 -29.18
C GLU A 56 -6.13 -13.12 -30.55
N SER A 57 -6.32 -14.22 -31.28
CA SER A 57 -6.96 -14.18 -32.59
C SER A 57 -8.41 -13.67 -32.53
N ASP A 58 -9.18 -14.05 -31.51
CA ASP A 58 -10.56 -13.57 -31.32
C ASP A 58 -10.57 -12.05 -31.01
N THR A 59 -9.56 -11.53 -30.29
CA THR A 59 -9.35 -10.10 -29.98
C THR A 59 -9.00 -9.29 -31.21
N GLU A 60 -8.01 -9.72 -31.99
CA GLU A 60 -7.60 -9.04 -33.22
C GLU A 60 -8.76 -8.93 -34.22
N ARG A 61 -9.53 -10.01 -34.36
CA ARG A 61 -10.73 -10.05 -35.20
C ARG A 61 -11.83 -9.12 -34.69
N ALA A 62 -11.94 -8.96 -33.37
CA ALA A 62 -12.87 -8.03 -32.75
C ALA A 62 -12.50 -6.57 -33.05
N GLU A 63 -11.23 -6.22 -32.87
CA GLU A 63 -10.72 -4.86 -33.13
C GLU A 63 -10.74 -4.51 -34.63
N ALA A 64 -10.58 -5.50 -35.51
CA ALA A 64 -10.73 -5.33 -36.96
C ALA A 64 -12.20 -5.17 -37.42
N GLY A 65 -13.18 -5.30 -36.52
CA GLY A 65 -14.61 -5.21 -36.84
C GLY A 65 -15.15 -6.42 -37.60
N GLU A 66 -14.46 -7.56 -37.56
CA GLU A 66 -14.81 -8.78 -38.30
C GLU A 66 -15.74 -9.73 -37.51
N ARG A 67 -16.33 -9.25 -36.41
CA ARG A 67 -17.31 -10.02 -35.62
C ARG A 67 -18.63 -10.15 -36.36
N SER A 68 -19.22 -11.34 -36.30
CA SER A 68 -20.56 -11.55 -36.85
C SER A 68 -21.62 -10.80 -36.06
N ASP A 69 -22.72 -10.43 -36.73
CA ASP A 69 -23.88 -9.80 -36.09
C ASP A 69 -24.43 -10.65 -34.93
N PHE A 70 -24.35 -11.98 -35.05
CA PHE A 70 -24.79 -12.89 -33.98
C PHE A 70 -23.90 -12.80 -32.74
N GLU A 71 -22.57 -12.67 -32.90
CA GLU A 71 -21.65 -12.49 -31.78
C GLU A 71 -21.88 -11.13 -31.08
N ARG A 72 -22.09 -10.06 -31.85
CA ARG A 72 -22.44 -8.74 -31.29
C ARG A 72 -23.78 -8.73 -30.57
N MET A 73 -24.82 -9.33 -31.16
CA MET A 73 -26.14 -9.44 -30.52
C MET A 73 -26.10 -10.27 -29.25
N GLY A 74 -25.23 -11.29 -29.18
CA GLY A 74 -25.00 -12.08 -27.97
C GLY A 74 -24.45 -11.23 -26.82
N ASP A 75 -23.45 -10.40 -27.10
CA ASP A 75 -22.87 -9.48 -26.10
C ASP A 75 -23.87 -8.43 -25.63
N GLU A 76 -24.63 -7.83 -26.56
CA GLU A 76 -25.67 -6.84 -26.25
C GLU A 76 -26.76 -7.45 -25.36
N ALA A 77 -27.17 -8.69 -25.63
CA ALA A 77 -28.16 -9.40 -24.82
C ALA A 77 -27.61 -9.79 -23.43
N ALA A 78 -26.33 -10.15 -23.34
CA ALA A 78 -25.65 -10.46 -22.09
C ALA A 78 -25.33 -9.20 -21.26
N GLY A 79 -25.29 -8.02 -21.90
CA GLY A 79 -24.82 -6.80 -21.29
C GLY A 79 -23.35 -6.85 -20.88
N ALA A 80 -22.55 -7.69 -21.55
CA ALA A 80 -21.13 -7.88 -21.30
C ALA A 80 -20.45 -8.44 -22.56
N ALA A 81 -19.25 -7.97 -22.87
CA ALA A 81 -18.50 -8.39 -24.05
C ALA A 81 -17.96 -9.82 -23.91
N SER A 82 -18.01 -10.63 -24.97
CA SER A 82 -17.42 -11.98 -24.94
C SER A 82 -15.91 -12.01 -25.21
N VAL A 83 -15.33 -10.88 -25.64
CA VAL A 83 -13.91 -10.76 -26.02
C VAL A 83 -13.30 -9.56 -25.29
N LEU A 84 -12.00 -9.63 -24.98
CA LEU A 84 -11.24 -8.51 -24.41
C LEU A 84 -10.80 -7.59 -25.55
N THR A 85 -11.22 -6.33 -25.56
CA THR A 85 -10.72 -5.31 -26.51
C THR A 85 -10.21 -4.09 -25.76
N ASN A 86 -9.39 -3.27 -26.42
CA ASN A 86 -8.97 -1.98 -25.85
C ASN A 86 -10.15 -1.08 -25.46
N GLU A 87 -11.27 -1.16 -26.17
CA GLU A 87 -12.51 -0.44 -25.85
C GLU A 87 -13.13 -0.94 -24.52
N THR A 88 -13.26 -2.26 -24.34
CA THR A 88 -13.77 -2.83 -23.07
C THR A 88 -12.86 -2.52 -21.89
N ILE A 89 -11.54 -2.49 -22.10
CA ILE A 89 -10.57 -2.10 -21.07
C ILE A 89 -10.71 -0.61 -20.74
N SER A 90 -10.81 0.24 -21.76
CA SER A 90 -10.95 1.70 -21.56
C SER A 90 -12.24 2.03 -20.82
N ALA A 91 -13.35 1.36 -21.14
CA ALA A 91 -14.60 1.49 -20.40
C ALA A 91 -14.45 1.08 -18.92
N ALA A 92 -13.78 -0.05 -18.65
CA ALA A 92 -13.50 -0.48 -17.28
C ALA A 92 -12.59 0.52 -16.52
N LYS A 93 -11.60 1.13 -17.19
CA LYS A 93 -10.74 2.19 -16.62
C LYS A 93 -11.55 3.43 -16.24
N GLU A 94 -12.43 3.90 -17.14
CA GLU A 94 -13.24 5.11 -16.91
C GLU A 94 -14.20 4.95 -15.73
N VAL A 95 -14.85 3.79 -15.62
CA VAL A 95 -15.71 3.46 -14.47
C VAL A 95 -14.91 3.48 -13.17
N SER A 96 -13.72 2.89 -13.17
CA SER A 96 -12.83 2.80 -11.99
C SER A 96 -12.29 4.16 -11.56
N ALA A 97 -12.03 5.06 -12.50
CA ALA A 97 -11.50 6.40 -12.26
C ALA A 97 -12.57 7.42 -11.78
N SER A 98 -13.86 7.09 -11.85
CA SER A 98 -14.97 8.02 -11.56
C SER A 98 -15.25 8.26 -10.06
N ALA A 99 -14.67 7.45 -9.17
CA ALA A 99 -14.93 7.52 -7.74
C ALA A 99 -14.00 8.54 -7.05
N SER A 100 -14.60 9.58 -6.47
CA SER A 100 -13.87 10.59 -5.67
C SER A 100 -13.26 10.08 -4.35
N ASP A 101 -13.62 8.86 -3.93
CA ASP A 101 -13.08 8.16 -2.77
C ASP A 101 -12.46 6.83 -3.22
N PRO A 102 -11.15 6.60 -2.99
CA PRO A 102 -10.48 5.36 -3.36
C PRO A 102 -11.13 4.10 -2.78
N ILE A 103 -11.78 4.18 -1.61
CA ILE A 103 -12.50 3.04 -1.02
C ILE A 103 -13.80 2.79 -1.79
N GLN A 104 -14.54 3.84 -2.19
CA GLN A 104 -15.71 3.70 -3.06
C GLN A 104 -15.34 3.14 -4.43
N ALA A 105 -14.17 3.51 -4.97
CA ALA A 105 -13.64 2.99 -6.23
C ALA A 105 -13.48 1.45 -6.17
N TYR A 106 -12.99 0.93 -5.04
CA TYR A 106 -12.95 -0.51 -4.81
C TYR A 106 -14.35 -1.12 -4.67
N LEU A 107 -15.30 -0.44 -4.02
CA LEU A 107 -16.60 -1.03 -3.64
C LEU A 107 -17.66 -1.00 -4.72
N SER A 108 -17.57 -0.08 -5.67
CA SER A 108 -18.42 -0.08 -6.87
C SER A 108 -18.35 -1.44 -7.60
N ARG A 109 -17.26 -2.21 -7.44
CA ARG A 109 -17.12 -3.62 -7.87
C ARG A 109 -18.32 -4.53 -7.55
N ALA A 110 -19.08 -4.23 -6.50
CA ALA A 110 -20.17 -5.07 -6.00
C ALA A 110 -21.57 -4.61 -6.44
N SER A 111 -21.68 -3.44 -7.06
CA SER A 111 -22.96 -2.78 -7.36
C SER A 111 -23.16 -2.54 -8.85
N TRP A 112 -23.60 -3.57 -9.57
CA TRP A 112 -24.02 -3.54 -10.97
C TRP A 112 -24.91 -2.33 -11.30
N ASN A 113 -24.30 -1.22 -11.73
CA ASN A 113 -25.01 -0.07 -12.28
C ASN A 113 -25.00 -0.13 -13.81
N GLU A 114 -25.83 0.69 -14.46
CA GLU A 114 -26.03 0.66 -15.92
C GLU A 114 -24.73 1.04 -16.67
N ASP A 115 -23.90 1.90 -16.08
CA ASP A 115 -22.65 2.42 -16.67
C ASP A 115 -21.52 1.38 -16.61
N GLU A 116 -21.50 0.48 -15.62
CA GLU A 116 -20.53 -0.60 -15.47
C GLU A 116 -20.64 -1.69 -16.55
N ARG A 117 -21.81 -1.85 -17.19
CA ARG A 117 -22.08 -2.93 -18.15
C ARG A 117 -21.14 -2.91 -19.36
N GLU A 118 -20.68 -1.73 -19.77
CA GLU A 118 -19.79 -1.56 -20.93
C GLU A 118 -18.36 -2.06 -20.65
N GLY A 119 -17.93 -2.10 -19.39
CA GLY A 119 -16.63 -2.61 -18.94
C GLY A 119 -16.63 -4.08 -18.53
N MET A 120 -17.76 -4.79 -18.67
CA MET A 120 -17.89 -6.19 -18.25
C MET A 120 -17.58 -7.16 -19.40
N ARG A 121 -17.06 -8.33 -19.02
CA ARG A 121 -16.80 -9.46 -19.90
C ARG A 121 -17.51 -10.73 -19.45
N SER A 122 -17.94 -11.54 -20.40
CA SER A 122 -18.55 -12.84 -20.13
C SER A 122 -17.75 -13.99 -20.74
N PHE A 123 -17.63 -15.08 -19.99
CA PHE A 123 -16.99 -16.31 -20.44
C PHE A 123 -17.71 -17.54 -19.87
N THR A 124 -17.42 -18.72 -20.41
CA THR A 124 -17.95 -20.02 -20.01
C THR A 124 -16.93 -20.75 -19.14
N CYS A 125 -17.36 -21.22 -17.97
CA CYS A 125 -16.56 -22.04 -17.08
C CYS A 125 -16.31 -23.43 -17.70
N SER A 126 -15.07 -23.82 -17.98
CA SER A 126 -14.77 -25.17 -18.54
C SER A 126 -15.04 -26.33 -17.59
N SER A 127 -15.31 -26.05 -16.31
CA SER A 127 -15.64 -27.08 -15.32
C SER A 127 -17.13 -27.42 -15.27
N CYS A 128 -18.02 -26.43 -15.33
CA CYS A 128 -19.46 -26.62 -15.15
C CYS A 128 -20.32 -26.12 -16.31
N GLY A 129 -19.74 -25.41 -17.28
CA GLY A 129 -20.44 -24.85 -18.43
C GLY A 129 -21.26 -23.58 -18.12
N ALA A 130 -21.19 -23.03 -16.91
CA ALA A 130 -21.89 -21.80 -16.57
C ALA A 130 -21.26 -20.58 -17.26
N ALA A 131 -22.11 -19.65 -17.71
CA ALA A 131 -21.67 -18.32 -18.12
C ALA A 131 -21.36 -17.47 -16.87
N VAL A 132 -20.14 -16.95 -16.80
CA VAL A 132 -19.62 -16.12 -15.72
C VAL A 132 -19.31 -14.74 -16.30
N THR A 133 -19.83 -13.70 -15.65
CA THR A 133 -19.59 -12.30 -16.02
C THR A 133 -18.69 -11.67 -14.98
N VAL A 134 -17.60 -11.05 -15.43
CA VAL A 134 -16.56 -10.43 -14.62
C VAL A 134 -16.17 -9.09 -15.23
N ASP A 135 -15.52 -8.24 -14.45
CA ASP A 135 -14.94 -7.00 -14.96
C ASP A 135 -13.81 -7.31 -15.97
N ALA A 136 -13.61 -6.45 -16.98
CA ALA A 136 -12.63 -6.68 -18.03
C ALA A 136 -11.18 -6.81 -17.54
N THR A 137 -10.84 -6.21 -16.40
CA THR A 137 -9.52 -6.28 -15.76
C THR A 137 -9.38 -7.51 -14.85
N THR A 138 -10.44 -8.29 -14.62
CA THR A 138 -10.35 -9.54 -13.85
C THR A 138 -9.65 -10.63 -14.66
N ALA A 139 -8.56 -11.18 -14.11
CA ALA A 139 -7.77 -12.23 -14.74
C ALA A 139 -8.10 -13.63 -14.23
N VAL A 140 -8.34 -13.75 -12.92
CA VAL A 140 -8.77 -15.00 -12.30
C VAL A 140 -9.91 -14.72 -11.34
N SER A 141 -10.98 -15.51 -11.47
CA SER A 141 -12.15 -15.45 -10.60
C SER A 141 -12.54 -16.84 -10.13
N GLU A 142 -13.14 -16.93 -8.94
CA GLU A 142 -13.81 -18.16 -8.53
C GLU A 142 -15.18 -18.24 -9.22
N CYS A 143 -15.48 -19.37 -9.87
CA CYS A 143 -16.79 -19.56 -10.48
C CYS A 143 -17.86 -19.64 -9.37
N PRO A 144 -18.86 -18.74 -9.35
CA PRO A 144 -19.86 -18.70 -8.28
C PRO A 144 -20.79 -19.93 -8.26
N TYR A 145 -20.78 -20.73 -9.33
CA TYR A 145 -21.64 -21.90 -9.48
C TYR A 145 -20.98 -23.20 -9.01
N CYS A 146 -19.68 -23.36 -9.23
CA CYS A 146 -18.98 -24.61 -8.90
C CYS A 146 -17.76 -24.45 -8.01
N GLY A 147 -17.35 -23.22 -7.67
CA GLY A 147 -16.21 -22.93 -6.80
C GLY A 147 -14.84 -23.15 -7.42
N ASN A 148 -14.77 -23.61 -8.68
CA ASN A 148 -13.47 -23.80 -9.34
C ASN A 148 -12.88 -22.44 -9.76
N PRO A 149 -11.58 -22.19 -9.50
CA PRO A 149 -10.87 -21.05 -10.06
C PRO A 149 -10.91 -21.12 -11.59
N ALA A 150 -11.31 -20.01 -12.20
CA ALA A 150 -11.41 -19.85 -13.64
C ALA A 150 -10.50 -18.73 -14.12
N VAL A 151 -9.51 -19.10 -14.93
CA VAL A 151 -8.67 -18.14 -15.65
C VAL A 151 -9.48 -17.59 -16.82
N VAL A 152 -9.67 -16.28 -16.82
CA VAL A 152 -10.44 -15.57 -17.82
C VAL A 152 -9.66 -15.60 -19.14
N PRO A 153 -10.25 -16.11 -20.24
CA PRO A 153 -9.56 -16.21 -21.53
C PRO A 153 -9.02 -14.86 -22.02
N GLY A 154 -7.79 -14.86 -22.54
CA GLY A 154 -7.15 -13.68 -23.14
C GLY A 154 -6.66 -12.62 -22.15
N THR A 155 -6.84 -12.80 -20.84
CA THR A 155 -6.39 -11.80 -19.87
C THR A 155 -4.86 -11.79 -19.68
N PHE A 156 -4.18 -12.90 -19.98
CA PHE A 156 -2.71 -13.01 -19.98
C PHE A 156 -2.15 -13.31 -21.38
N SER A 157 -2.70 -12.67 -22.42
CA SER A 157 -2.07 -12.67 -23.76
C SER A 157 -0.65 -12.08 -23.70
N ASN A 158 0.18 -12.34 -24.73
CA ASN A 158 1.62 -12.08 -24.68
C ASN A 158 2.01 -10.64 -24.27
N GLU A 159 1.18 -9.64 -24.57
CA GLU A 159 1.44 -8.23 -24.24
C GLU A 159 1.02 -7.86 -22.80
N ALA A 160 0.16 -8.65 -22.16
CA ALA A 160 -0.42 -8.37 -20.83
C ALA A 160 0.05 -9.33 -19.74
N LYS A 161 0.89 -10.31 -20.08
CA LYS A 161 1.41 -11.32 -19.17
C LYS A 161 2.47 -10.67 -18.23
N PRO A 162 2.30 -10.79 -16.89
CA PRO A 162 3.33 -10.39 -15.94
C PRO A 162 4.68 -11.06 -16.20
N ASP A 163 5.77 -10.37 -15.90
CA ASP A 163 7.10 -10.97 -15.87
C ASP A 163 7.26 -11.85 -14.63
N PHE A 164 6.73 -11.37 -13.49
CA PHE A 164 6.96 -11.95 -12.18
C PHE A 164 5.70 -12.07 -11.33
N ILE A 165 5.82 -12.84 -10.25
CA ILE A 165 4.82 -12.98 -9.19
C ILE A 165 5.53 -13.22 -7.85
N ILE A 166 5.01 -12.63 -6.79
CA ILE A 166 5.40 -12.99 -5.42
C ILE A 166 4.34 -13.97 -4.90
N PRO A 167 4.67 -15.25 -4.62
CA PRO A 167 3.66 -16.20 -4.15
C PRO A 167 3.04 -15.78 -2.81
N PHE A 168 1.74 -16.01 -2.63
CA PHE A 168 1.12 -15.93 -1.30
C PHE A 168 1.87 -16.83 -0.31
N LYS A 169 2.05 -16.36 0.93
CA LYS A 169 2.58 -17.17 2.04
C LYS A 169 1.62 -17.26 3.20
N VAL A 170 1.04 -16.12 3.57
CA VAL A 170 0.14 -16.00 4.71
C VAL A 170 -1.22 -16.57 4.33
N SER A 171 -1.68 -17.55 5.10
CA SER A 171 -2.98 -18.20 4.88
C SER A 171 -4.15 -17.28 5.24
N LYS A 172 -5.37 -17.64 4.82
CA LYS A 172 -6.60 -16.88 5.18
C LYS A 172 -6.83 -16.87 6.70
N GLU A 173 -6.50 -17.95 7.38
CA GLU A 173 -6.62 -18.11 8.84
C GLU A 173 -5.61 -17.22 9.56
N GLU A 174 -4.38 -17.16 9.07
CA GLU A 174 -3.34 -16.28 9.61
C GLU A 174 -3.69 -14.81 9.39
N ALA A 175 -4.17 -14.45 8.19
CA ALA A 175 -4.66 -13.11 7.87
C ALA A 175 -5.83 -12.69 8.78
N THR A 176 -6.76 -13.61 9.03
CA THR A 176 -7.87 -13.43 9.98
C THR A 176 -7.38 -13.19 11.42
N SER A 177 -6.35 -13.94 11.84
CA SER A 177 -5.74 -13.79 13.16
C SER A 177 -4.96 -12.48 13.29
N ALA A 178 -4.27 -12.06 12.23
CA ALA A 178 -3.56 -10.79 12.15
C ALA A 178 -4.54 -9.61 12.30
N LEU A 179 -5.68 -9.64 11.60
CA LEU A 179 -6.75 -8.66 11.76
C LEU A 179 -7.29 -8.59 13.20
N THR A 180 -7.57 -9.74 13.79
CA THR A 180 -8.05 -9.80 15.18
C THR A 180 -7.01 -9.21 16.15
N SER A 181 -5.73 -9.43 15.87
CA SER A 181 -4.62 -8.89 16.65
C SER A 181 -4.43 -7.38 16.41
N TYR A 182 -4.66 -6.90 15.19
CA TYR A 182 -4.61 -5.49 14.82
C TYR A 182 -5.61 -4.64 15.62
N TYR A 183 -6.77 -5.19 15.97
CA TYR A 183 -7.76 -4.53 16.82
C TYR A 183 -7.37 -4.44 18.30
N LYS A 184 -6.44 -5.28 18.78
CA LYS A 184 -6.06 -5.30 20.20
C LYS A 184 -5.33 -4.02 20.58
N GLY A 185 -5.60 -3.52 21.78
CA GLY A 185 -4.93 -2.33 22.33
C GLY A 185 -5.45 -0.99 21.82
N LYS A 186 -6.26 -0.95 20.75
CA LYS A 186 -6.83 0.28 20.18
C LYS A 186 -7.85 0.92 21.12
N LYS A 187 -7.42 1.94 21.87
CA LYS A 187 -8.19 2.55 22.96
C LYS A 187 -9.49 3.22 22.49
N PHE A 188 -9.49 3.78 21.28
CA PHE A 188 -10.62 4.53 20.73
C PHE A 188 -11.56 3.70 19.84
N LEU A 189 -11.21 2.46 19.51
CA LEU A 189 -11.98 1.59 18.63
C LEU A 189 -13.33 1.23 19.27
N PRO A 190 -14.50 1.53 18.65
CA PRO A 190 -15.81 1.07 19.13
C PRO A 190 -15.87 -0.45 19.29
N LYS A 191 -16.48 -0.95 20.37
CA LYS A 191 -16.65 -2.40 20.56
C LYS A 191 -17.62 -3.00 19.53
N GLU A 192 -18.63 -2.23 19.13
CA GLU A 192 -19.62 -2.60 18.13
C GLU A 192 -18.97 -2.91 16.78
N PHE A 193 -17.98 -2.11 16.36
CA PHE A 193 -17.23 -2.33 15.13
C PHE A 193 -16.57 -3.71 15.07
N VAL A 194 -15.91 -4.12 16.16
CA VAL A 194 -15.23 -5.43 16.24
C VAL A 194 -16.24 -6.59 16.19
N GLN A 195 -17.44 -6.40 16.73
CA GLN A 195 -18.49 -7.42 16.76
C GLN A 195 -19.27 -7.50 15.45
N SER A 196 -19.44 -6.38 14.76
CA SER A 196 -20.13 -6.32 13.47
C SER A 196 -19.25 -6.77 12.31
N ASN A 197 -17.93 -6.69 12.47
CA ASN A 197 -17.03 -7.02 11.37
C ASN A 197 -17.11 -8.52 11.03
N ARG A 198 -17.67 -8.81 9.86
CA ARG A 198 -17.78 -10.16 9.32
C ARG A 198 -16.48 -10.52 8.61
N ILE A 199 -15.53 -11.03 9.39
CA ILE A 199 -14.24 -11.59 8.93
C ILE A 199 -14.40 -12.56 7.74
N ALA A 200 -15.57 -13.19 7.58
CA ALA A 200 -15.90 -14.13 6.51
C ALA A 200 -15.65 -13.62 5.08
N HIS A 201 -15.58 -12.30 4.85
CA HIS A 201 -15.38 -11.70 3.53
C HIS A 201 -13.93 -11.30 3.21
N MET A 202 -12.94 -11.80 3.95
CA MET A 202 -11.53 -11.61 3.60
C MET A 202 -11.18 -12.38 2.32
N GLN A 203 -10.59 -11.66 1.36
CA GLN A 203 -10.28 -12.16 0.02
C GLN A 203 -8.82 -11.93 -0.32
N GLY A 204 -8.16 -12.97 -0.82
CA GLY A 204 -6.79 -12.85 -1.33
C GLY A 204 -6.83 -12.47 -2.81
N VAL A 205 -6.09 -11.43 -3.17
CA VAL A 205 -6.02 -10.85 -4.50
C VAL A 205 -4.56 -10.69 -4.90
N TYR A 206 -4.22 -11.12 -6.09
CA TYR A 206 -3.00 -10.73 -6.77
C TYR A 206 -3.21 -9.38 -7.45
N VAL A 207 -2.58 -8.35 -6.90
CA VAL A 207 -2.65 -6.96 -7.38
C VAL A 207 -1.49 -6.72 -8.34
N PRO A 208 -1.72 -6.08 -9.50
CA PRO A 208 -0.67 -5.82 -10.48
C PRO A 208 0.15 -4.58 -10.10
N PHE A 209 1.47 -4.69 -10.20
CA PHE A 209 2.43 -3.62 -9.92
C PHE A 209 3.40 -3.46 -11.10
N TRP A 210 3.74 -2.20 -11.38
CA TRP A 210 4.93 -1.86 -12.14
C TRP A 210 6.12 -1.76 -11.19
N LEU A 211 7.25 -2.35 -11.57
CA LEU A 211 8.51 -2.29 -10.85
C LEU A 211 9.49 -1.44 -11.66
N TYR A 212 9.92 -0.32 -11.09
CA TYR A 212 10.82 0.63 -11.73
C TYR A 212 12.23 0.51 -11.15
N ASP A 213 13.18 0.21 -12.01
CA ASP A 213 14.60 0.40 -11.72
C ASP A 213 14.98 1.82 -12.16
N GLY A 214 15.89 2.47 -11.44
CA GLY A 214 16.26 3.84 -11.77
C GLY A 214 17.35 4.40 -10.88
N ASN A 215 17.71 5.64 -11.16
CA ASN A 215 18.70 6.38 -10.41
C ASN A 215 18.19 7.78 -10.09
N ALA A 216 18.65 8.34 -8.97
CA ALA A 216 18.47 9.74 -8.62
C ALA A 216 19.83 10.38 -8.35
N GLU A 217 20.00 11.61 -8.83
CA GLU A 217 21.19 12.42 -8.61
C GLU A 217 20.80 13.85 -8.26
N GLY A 218 21.63 14.51 -7.45
CA GLY A 218 21.29 15.83 -6.97
C GLY A 218 22.27 16.41 -5.96
N SER A 219 21.99 17.66 -5.60
CA SER A 219 22.72 18.39 -4.58
C SER A 219 21.78 19.19 -3.69
N ALA A 220 22.24 19.42 -2.46
CA ALA A 220 21.53 20.14 -1.44
C ALA A 220 22.48 21.03 -0.63
N THR A 221 21.95 22.19 -0.24
CA THR A 221 22.63 23.12 0.67
C THR A 221 21.80 23.28 1.93
N TYR A 222 22.46 23.22 3.08
CA TYR A 222 21.85 23.31 4.40
C TYR A 222 22.50 24.42 5.22
N GLU A 223 21.68 25.23 5.88
CA GLU A 223 22.11 26.11 6.97
C GLU A 223 22.21 25.27 8.24
N CYS A 224 23.40 25.23 8.84
CA CYS A 224 23.67 24.45 10.04
C CYS A 224 24.12 25.38 11.17
N LYS A 225 23.71 25.10 12.41
CA LYS A 225 24.06 25.92 13.58
C LYS A 225 24.61 25.08 14.70
N ASN A 226 25.63 25.64 15.37
CA ASN A 226 26.09 25.18 16.68
C ASN A 226 25.81 26.27 17.71
N ILE A 227 25.14 25.92 18.80
CA ILE A 227 24.67 26.84 19.83
C ILE A 227 25.40 26.55 21.13
N ARG A 228 26.17 27.53 21.60
CA ARG A 228 26.85 27.46 22.90
C ARG A 228 26.26 28.50 23.83
N VAL A 229 25.79 28.05 24.99
CA VAL A 229 25.32 28.92 26.06
C VAL A 229 26.31 28.85 27.21
N TYR A 230 26.82 30.01 27.63
CA TYR A 230 27.74 30.11 28.77
C TYR A 230 27.56 31.42 29.53
N THR A 231 27.96 31.43 30.80
CA THR A 231 27.88 32.61 31.65
C THR A 231 29.19 33.39 31.61
N SER A 232 29.11 34.71 31.45
CA SER A 232 30.25 35.63 31.50
C SER A 232 29.91 36.84 32.39
N GLY A 233 30.27 36.76 33.67
CA GLY A 233 29.94 37.82 34.64
C GLY A 233 28.49 37.76 35.08
N ASP A 234 27.75 38.86 34.93
CA ASP A 234 26.30 38.98 35.15
C ASP A 234 25.47 38.79 33.86
N GLU A 235 26.08 38.27 32.80
CA GLU A 235 25.44 38.02 31.51
C GLU A 235 25.46 36.52 31.16
N GLU A 236 24.32 36.02 30.68
CA GLU A 236 24.22 34.79 29.91
C GLU A 236 24.51 35.13 28.45
N VAL A 237 25.47 34.43 27.85
CA VAL A 237 25.91 34.62 26.47
C VAL A 237 25.52 33.40 25.66
N THR A 238 24.76 33.62 24.60
CA THR A 238 24.44 32.62 23.58
C THR A 238 25.22 32.94 22.32
N GLU A 239 26.19 32.09 22.00
CA GLU A 239 26.99 32.13 20.79
C GLU A 239 26.46 31.10 19.79
N THR A 240 26.04 31.56 18.61
CA THR A 240 25.53 30.71 17.52
C THR A 240 26.49 30.79 16.34
N ASP A 241 27.24 29.73 16.11
CA ASP A 241 28.08 29.57 14.91
C ASP A 241 27.21 29.03 13.76
N VAL A 242 27.21 29.73 12.63
CA VAL A 242 26.44 29.39 11.43
C VAL A 242 27.39 28.84 10.35
N TYR A 243 27.01 27.70 9.78
CA TYR A 243 27.72 26.99 8.74
C TYR A 243 26.78 26.74 7.55
N GLU A 244 27.35 26.64 6.36
CA GLU A 244 26.70 26.23 5.13
C GLU A 244 27.29 24.86 4.74
N ALA A 245 26.46 23.82 4.77
CA ALA A 245 26.84 22.47 4.40
C ALA A 245 26.31 22.15 3.00
N TYR A 246 27.20 21.80 2.08
CA TYR A 246 26.88 21.36 0.73
C TYR A 246 27.06 19.84 0.61
N ARG A 247 26.07 19.16 0.04
CA ARG A 247 26.10 17.72 -0.26
C ARG A 247 25.68 17.50 -1.70
N GLU A 248 26.34 16.58 -2.38
CA GLU A 248 26.03 16.15 -3.74
C GLU A 248 26.29 14.67 -3.85
N GLY A 249 25.38 13.95 -4.50
CA GLY A 249 25.50 12.51 -4.65
C GLY A 249 24.42 11.91 -5.52
N SER A 250 24.49 10.59 -5.61
CA SER A 250 23.54 9.77 -6.36
C SER A 250 23.15 8.51 -5.61
N LEU A 251 21.98 7.99 -5.92
CA LEU A 251 21.44 6.73 -5.47
C LEU A 251 20.92 5.94 -6.66
N ASP A 252 21.14 4.63 -6.63
CA ASP A 252 20.51 3.68 -7.52
C ASP A 252 19.42 2.92 -6.77
N PHE A 253 18.35 2.59 -7.49
CA PHE A 253 17.16 1.92 -6.97
C PHE A 253 16.80 0.73 -7.85
N GLU A 254 16.36 -0.34 -7.21
CA GLU A 254 15.85 -1.53 -7.89
C GLU A 254 14.41 -1.82 -7.44
N ARG A 255 13.55 -2.09 -8.43
CA ARG A 255 12.19 -2.61 -8.27
C ARG A 255 11.30 -1.77 -7.36
N ILE A 256 11.34 -0.45 -7.49
CA ILE A 256 10.38 0.42 -6.79
C ILE A 256 8.98 0.10 -7.29
N PRO A 257 8.07 -0.37 -6.42
CA PRO A 257 6.73 -0.76 -6.83
C PRO A 257 5.81 0.46 -6.93
N ALA A 258 4.97 0.47 -7.96
CA ALA A 258 3.75 1.27 -8.00
C ALA A 258 2.61 0.38 -8.46
N ASP A 259 1.52 0.33 -7.69
CA ASP A 259 0.36 -0.44 -8.09
C ASP A 259 -0.23 0.13 -9.38
N SER A 260 -0.71 -0.77 -10.22
CA SER A 260 -1.17 -0.48 -11.58
C SER A 260 -2.66 -0.72 -11.74
N SER A 261 -3.40 -0.59 -10.64
CA SER A 261 -4.85 -0.76 -10.55
C SER A 261 -5.48 0.53 -10.00
N ALA A 262 -6.26 1.23 -10.81
CA ALA A 262 -6.98 2.45 -10.41
C ALA A 262 -8.00 2.18 -9.30
N LYS A 263 -8.37 0.90 -9.11
CA LYS A 263 -9.31 0.43 -8.09
C LYS A 263 -8.64 0.24 -6.73
N MET A 264 -7.30 0.21 -6.67
CA MET A 264 -6.56 0.01 -5.43
C MET A 264 -6.08 1.36 -4.89
N PRO A 265 -6.39 1.71 -3.64
CA PRO A 265 -5.89 2.97 -3.08
C PRO A 265 -4.37 2.93 -2.89
N ASP A 266 -3.64 3.84 -3.54
CA ASP A 266 -2.18 4.01 -3.43
C ASP A 266 -1.70 3.98 -1.97
N ALA A 267 -2.37 4.72 -1.09
CA ALA A 267 -2.02 4.80 0.33
C ALA A 267 -2.14 3.48 1.10
N HIS A 268 -2.97 2.54 0.64
CA HIS A 268 -3.04 1.20 1.22
C HIS A 268 -1.95 0.30 0.64
N MET A 269 -1.71 0.38 -0.67
CA MET A 269 -0.70 -0.43 -1.37
C MET A 269 0.73 -0.07 -0.93
N ASP A 270 1.03 1.22 -0.78
CA ASP A 270 2.30 1.70 -0.24
C ASP A 270 2.49 1.30 1.23
N ALA A 271 1.43 1.32 2.02
CA ALA A 271 1.54 1.10 3.46
C ALA A 271 1.76 -0.37 3.84
N ILE A 272 1.43 -1.31 2.96
CA ILE A 272 1.65 -2.76 3.15
C ILE A 272 3.05 -3.22 2.72
N GLU A 273 3.84 -2.34 2.09
CA GLU A 273 5.27 -2.56 1.85
C GLU A 273 6.07 -2.64 3.17
N PRO A 274 7.29 -3.21 3.20
CA PRO A 274 8.02 -3.81 2.07
C PRO A 274 7.49 -5.20 1.73
N PHE A 275 7.60 -5.55 0.45
CA PHE A 275 7.56 -6.92 -0.04
C PHE A 275 9.00 -7.46 -0.09
N ASP A 276 9.15 -8.76 0.06
CA ASP A 276 10.43 -9.46 -0.06
C ASP A 276 10.61 -9.95 -1.50
N PHE A 277 11.49 -9.27 -2.21
CA PHE A 277 11.79 -9.51 -3.62
C PHE A 277 12.75 -10.70 -3.85
N ASP A 278 13.35 -11.28 -2.80
CA ASP A 278 14.13 -12.51 -2.95
C ASP A 278 13.22 -13.70 -3.33
N GLU A 279 11.92 -13.55 -3.13
CA GLU A 279 10.89 -14.54 -3.42
C GLU A 279 10.09 -14.20 -4.69
N LEU A 280 10.54 -13.18 -5.43
CA LEU A 280 10.01 -12.84 -6.74
C LEU A 280 10.39 -13.94 -7.74
N VAL A 281 9.39 -14.66 -8.25
CA VAL A 281 9.60 -15.76 -9.22
C VAL A 281 8.98 -15.42 -10.57
N PRO A 282 9.44 -16.05 -11.67
CA PRO A 282 8.80 -15.90 -12.97
C PRO A 282 7.31 -16.22 -12.89
N PHE A 283 6.49 -15.40 -13.54
CA PHE A 283 5.04 -15.55 -13.47
C PHE A 283 4.59 -16.92 -14.00
N SER A 284 3.78 -17.59 -13.19
CA SER A 284 3.05 -18.79 -13.57
C SER A 284 1.62 -18.70 -13.06
N VAL A 285 0.68 -18.99 -13.95
CA VAL A 285 -0.75 -19.12 -13.64
C VAL A 285 -1.04 -20.21 -12.60
N ALA A 286 -0.10 -21.12 -12.34
CA ALA A 286 -0.21 -22.13 -11.28
C ALA A 286 -0.19 -21.53 -9.85
N TYR A 287 0.20 -20.27 -9.67
CA TYR A 287 0.15 -19.60 -8.36
C TYR A 287 -1.21 -18.95 -8.05
N LEU A 288 -2.10 -18.85 -9.04
CA LEU A 288 -3.39 -18.17 -8.95
C LEU A 288 -4.55 -19.01 -8.37
N PRO A 289 -4.58 -20.35 -8.43
CA PRO A 289 -5.68 -21.12 -7.87
C PRO A 289 -5.89 -20.84 -6.38
N GLY A 290 -7.10 -20.44 -6.00
CA GLY A 290 -7.47 -20.05 -4.64
C GLY A 290 -7.43 -18.53 -4.38
N TYR A 291 -6.94 -17.74 -5.33
CA TYR A 291 -6.85 -16.27 -5.23
C TYR A 291 -7.52 -15.60 -6.44
N LEU A 292 -8.04 -14.38 -6.23
CA LEU A 292 -8.35 -13.53 -7.37
C LEU A 292 -7.05 -12.98 -7.96
N ALA A 293 -7.08 -12.62 -9.23
CA ALA A 293 -6.00 -11.88 -9.86
C ALA A 293 -6.56 -10.81 -10.78
N GLU A 294 -5.94 -9.63 -10.75
CA GLU A 294 -6.26 -8.52 -11.63
C GLU A 294 -5.17 -8.33 -12.68
N ARG A 295 -5.57 -7.87 -13.86
CA ARG A 295 -4.70 -7.27 -14.87
C ARG A 295 -4.59 -5.77 -14.58
N TYR A 296 -3.42 -5.20 -14.89
CA TYR A 296 -3.22 -3.76 -14.79
C TYR A 296 -4.24 -2.99 -15.65
N ASP A 297 -4.69 -1.86 -15.14
CA ASP A 297 -5.55 -0.91 -15.83
C ASP A 297 -4.90 0.49 -15.91
N GLN A 298 -3.76 0.70 -15.23
CA GLN A 298 -2.92 1.88 -15.37
C GLN A 298 -1.64 1.53 -16.13
N GLU A 299 -1.32 2.34 -17.16
CA GLU A 299 -0.09 2.17 -17.94
C GLU A 299 1.14 2.59 -17.13
N ALA A 300 2.31 2.05 -17.47
CA ALA A 300 3.56 2.34 -16.77
C ALA A 300 3.88 3.84 -16.74
N ASP A 301 3.68 4.58 -17.84
CA ASP A 301 3.93 6.03 -17.90
C ASP A 301 3.03 6.83 -16.95
N THR A 302 1.84 6.29 -16.62
CA THR A 302 0.90 6.92 -15.68
C THR A 302 1.37 6.75 -14.24
N CYS A 303 1.94 5.59 -13.91
CA CYS A 303 2.39 5.27 -12.55
C CYS A 303 3.84 5.74 -12.28
N GLN A 304 4.64 5.94 -13.33
CA GLN A 304 6.06 6.32 -13.25
C GLN A 304 6.35 7.58 -12.40
N PRO A 305 5.57 8.68 -12.47
CA PRO A 305 5.84 9.86 -11.66
C PRO A 305 5.84 9.60 -10.15
N ARG A 306 5.08 8.61 -9.67
CA ARG A 306 5.08 8.20 -8.26
C ARG A 306 6.40 7.56 -7.85
N ALA A 307 6.91 6.61 -8.64
CA ALA A 307 8.22 6.01 -8.40
C ALA A 307 9.35 7.06 -8.44
N MET A 308 9.33 7.95 -9.43
CA MET A 308 10.32 9.05 -9.54
C MET A 308 10.29 9.99 -8.33
N ARG A 309 9.09 10.33 -7.82
CA ARG A 309 8.94 11.14 -6.61
C ARG A 309 9.58 10.46 -5.39
N ARG A 310 9.36 9.15 -5.23
CA ARG A 310 9.94 8.34 -4.14
C ARG A 310 11.46 8.23 -4.24
N MET A 311 12.01 8.09 -5.45
CA MET A 311 13.46 8.11 -5.70
C MET A 311 14.08 9.44 -5.25
N LYS A 312 13.48 10.57 -5.68
CA LYS A 312 13.93 11.90 -5.27
C LYS A 312 13.88 12.08 -3.76
N GLY A 313 12.72 11.80 -3.14
CA GLY A 313 12.55 11.91 -1.69
C GLY A 313 13.61 11.13 -0.91
N SER A 314 13.94 9.91 -1.35
CA SER A 314 15.01 9.10 -0.75
C SER A 314 16.38 9.75 -0.87
N LEU A 315 16.72 10.33 -2.03
CA LEU A 315 17.99 11.04 -2.21
C LEU A 315 18.08 12.26 -1.31
N GLU A 316 17.02 13.05 -1.23
CA GLU A 316 16.98 14.25 -0.38
C GLU A 316 17.23 13.89 1.09
N ASP A 317 16.54 12.84 1.54
CA ASP A 317 16.67 12.27 2.87
C ASP A 317 18.07 11.74 3.18
N GLU A 318 18.67 10.96 2.28
CA GLU A 318 20.00 10.39 2.46
C GLU A 318 21.09 11.47 2.43
N LEU A 319 20.97 12.47 1.55
CA LEU A 319 21.87 13.63 1.55
C LEU A 319 21.77 14.39 2.88
N GLN A 320 20.57 14.62 3.38
CA GLN A 320 20.36 15.30 4.67
C GLN A 320 20.95 14.47 5.82
N ALA A 321 20.80 13.16 5.81
CA ALA A 321 21.33 12.25 6.83
C ALA A 321 22.88 12.30 6.93
N THR A 322 23.58 12.70 5.87
CA THR A 322 25.05 12.90 5.91
C THR A 322 25.48 14.18 6.64
N VAL A 323 24.57 15.12 6.88
CA VAL A 323 24.86 16.36 7.61
C VAL A 323 24.81 16.08 9.11
N THR A 324 25.99 15.91 9.70
CA THR A 324 26.14 15.51 11.10
C THR A 324 27.06 16.45 11.86
N GLY A 325 26.93 16.51 13.19
CA GLY A 325 27.78 17.34 14.05
C GLY A 325 27.28 18.77 14.27
N TYR A 326 26.00 19.03 14.00
CA TYR A 326 25.34 20.32 14.21
C TYR A 326 24.14 20.20 15.17
N ASP A 327 23.86 21.26 15.92
CA ASP A 327 22.72 21.34 16.85
C ASP A 327 21.38 21.57 16.12
N ASP A 328 21.41 22.34 15.03
CA ASP A 328 20.25 22.63 14.18
C ASP A 328 20.67 22.58 12.71
N VAL A 329 19.82 21.99 11.86
CA VAL A 329 20.05 21.84 10.42
C VAL A 329 18.77 22.19 9.69
N THR A 330 18.83 23.19 8.82
CA THR A 330 17.72 23.64 7.99
C THR A 330 18.11 23.55 6.52
N GLN A 331 17.29 22.88 5.70
CA GLN A 331 17.50 22.82 4.26
C GLN A 331 17.21 24.19 3.61
N GLU A 332 18.18 24.75 2.89
CA GLU A 332 18.00 26.01 2.15
C GLU A 332 17.57 25.77 0.71
N SER A 333 18.20 24.79 0.06
CA SER A 333 17.90 24.47 -1.34
C SER A 333 18.22 23.02 -1.62
N ILE A 334 17.49 22.46 -2.57
CA ILE A 334 17.71 21.12 -3.08
C ILE A 334 17.40 21.09 -4.57
N ASN A 335 18.22 20.37 -5.32
CA ASN A 335 17.98 20.08 -6.72
C ASN A 335 18.25 18.59 -6.95
N ALA A 336 17.18 17.84 -7.20
CA ALA A 336 17.23 16.42 -7.43
C ALA A 336 16.51 16.06 -8.74
N ASN A 337 17.18 15.24 -9.54
CA ASN A 337 16.62 14.61 -10.73
C ASN A 337 16.62 13.10 -10.54
N SER A 338 15.72 12.44 -11.27
CA SER A 338 15.57 11.00 -11.25
C SER A 338 15.28 10.51 -12.66
N GLU A 339 15.77 9.33 -12.98
CA GLU A 339 15.59 8.67 -14.27
C GLU A 339 15.23 7.20 -14.05
N VAL A 340 14.34 6.68 -14.89
CA VAL A 340 13.98 5.26 -14.90
C VAL A 340 14.83 4.56 -15.94
N THR A 341 15.47 3.47 -15.53
CA THR A 341 16.40 2.69 -16.35
C THR A 341 15.86 1.31 -16.71
N GLY A 342 14.89 0.81 -15.96
CA GLY A 342 14.26 -0.50 -16.16
C GLY A 342 12.80 -0.52 -15.75
N LEU A 343 12.03 -1.39 -16.39
CA LEU A 343 10.61 -1.60 -16.12
C LEU A 343 10.31 -3.10 -16.21
N SER A 344 9.59 -3.61 -15.22
CA SER A 344 9.00 -4.95 -15.25
C SER A 344 7.63 -4.94 -14.59
N GLN A 345 6.82 -5.96 -14.87
CA GLN A 345 5.47 -6.11 -14.31
C GLN A 345 5.40 -7.33 -13.39
N ALA A 346 4.80 -7.15 -12.22
CA ALA A 346 4.66 -8.22 -11.24
C ALA A 346 3.28 -8.25 -10.58
N LEU A 347 2.85 -9.44 -10.18
CA LEU A 347 1.68 -9.63 -9.33
C LEU A 347 2.08 -9.82 -7.87
N PHE A 348 1.53 -8.99 -6.98
CA PHE A 348 1.80 -9.03 -5.55
C PHE A 348 0.61 -9.60 -4.75
N PRO A 349 0.86 -10.42 -3.71
CA PRO A 349 -0.18 -11.06 -2.93
C PRO A 349 -0.70 -10.09 -1.88
N VAL A 350 -1.99 -9.74 -1.94
CA VAL A 350 -2.64 -8.83 -1.01
C VAL A 350 -3.93 -9.45 -0.47
N TRP A 351 -4.07 -9.49 0.85
CA TRP A 351 -5.35 -9.78 1.50
C TRP A 351 -6.14 -8.48 1.65
N LEU A 352 -7.34 -8.45 1.10
CA LEU A 352 -8.27 -7.34 1.21
C LEU A 352 -9.48 -7.73 2.05
N LEU A 353 -9.91 -6.81 2.90
CA LEU A 353 -11.17 -6.91 3.62
C LEU A 353 -11.88 -5.57 3.61
N HIS A 354 -13.16 -5.60 3.25
CA HIS A 354 -14.05 -4.47 3.38
C HIS A 354 -15.05 -4.70 4.51
N THR A 355 -15.38 -3.63 5.24
CA THR A 355 -16.54 -3.60 6.14
C THR A 355 -17.23 -2.25 6.09
N LEU A 356 -18.57 -2.28 6.16
CA LEU A 356 -19.41 -1.10 6.33
C LEU A 356 -19.69 -0.88 7.82
N TYR A 357 -19.55 0.36 8.31
CA TYR A 357 -19.90 0.73 9.67
C TYR A 357 -20.41 2.17 9.75
N LYS A 358 -21.66 2.35 10.23
CA LYS A 358 -22.34 3.67 10.31
C LYS A 358 -22.32 4.44 8.98
N ASP A 359 -22.62 3.72 7.90
CA ASP A 359 -22.66 4.25 6.54
C ASP A 359 -21.31 4.78 6.03
N GLU A 360 -20.21 4.39 6.69
CA GLU A 360 -18.84 4.63 6.25
C GLU A 360 -18.16 3.30 5.89
N ASP A 361 -17.37 3.33 4.83
CA ASP A 361 -16.64 2.19 4.32
C ASP A 361 -15.21 2.13 4.85
N TYR A 362 -14.81 0.93 5.26
CA TYR A 362 -13.50 0.66 5.81
C TYR A 362 -12.83 -0.44 4.99
N LEU A 363 -11.75 -0.09 4.32
CA LEU A 363 -10.88 -1.01 3.62
C LEU A 363 -9.67 -1.36 4.49
N PHE A 364 -9.36 -2.64 4.54
CA PHE A 364 -8.15 -3.16 5.15
C PHE A 364 -7.36 -3.91 4.10
N ALA A 365 -6.05 -3.71 4.12
CA ALA A 365 -5.11 -4.39 3.24
C ALA A 365 -4.03 -5.04 4.09
N MET A 366 -3.58 -6.22 3.68
CA MET A 366 -2.46 -6.89 4.31
C MET A 366 -1.56 -7.52 3.26
N ASN A 367 -0.26 -7.33 3.44
CA ASN A 367 0.76 -8.00 2.67
C ASN A 367 0.62 -9.53 2.84
N GLY A 368 0.35 -10.25 1.74
CA GLY A 368 0.15 -11.70 1.71
C GLY A 368 1.42 -12.53 1.89
N GLN A 369 2.59 -11.89 1.98
CA GLN A 369 3.88 -12.51 2.24
C GLN A 369 4.35 -12.26 3.69
N THR A 370 4.28 -10.99 4.14
CA THR A 370 4.84 -10.58 5.44
C THR A 370 3.80 -10.50 6.56
N GLY A 371 2.51 -10.46 6.22
CA GLY A 371 1.42 -10.27 7.18
C GLY A 371 1.30 -8.84 7.72
N ARG A 372 2.03 -7.86 7.14
CA ARG A 372 1.91 -6.45 7.51
C ARG A 372 0.50 -5.95 7.19
N PHE A 373 -0.24 -5.58 8.22
CA PHE A 373 -1.66 -5.24 8.16
C PHE A 373 -1.88 -3.73 8.31
N ILE A 374 -2.68 -3.14 7.41
CA ILE A 374 -3.01 -1.72 7.37
C ILE A 374 -4.51 -1.55 7.19
N GLY A 375 -5.02 -0.46 7.75
CA GLY A 375 -6.33 0.06 7.45
C GLY A 375 -6.83 0.95 8.57
N ASP A 376 -7.63 1.93 8.17
CA ASP A 376 -8.17 2.90 9.09
C ASP A 376 -9.25 2.29 9.97
N LEU A 377 -9.37 2.82 11.18
CA LEU A 377 -10.31 2.35 12.18
C LEU A 377 -11.26 3.48 12.62
N PRO A 378 -12.55 3.17 12.87
CA PRO A 378 -13.47 4.17 13.38
C PRO A 378 -13.06 4.60 14.79
N VAL A 379 -13.19 5.90 15.06
CA VAL A 379 -12.89 6.49 16.36
C VAL A 379 -14.21 6.74 17.10
N SER A 380 -14.31 6.28 18.35
CA SER A 380 -15.45 6.58 19.21
C SER A 380 -15.23 7.90 19.96
N PRO A 381 -15.99 8.98 19.68
CA PRO A 381 -15.80 10.28 20.34
C PRO A 381 -15.98 10.18 21.86
N LEU A 382 -16.91 9.34 22.31
CA LEU A 382 -17.13 9.07 23.73
C LEU A 382 -15.89 8.47 24.40
N LYS A 383 -15.21 7.52 23.74
CA LYS A 383 -13.98 6.94 24.28
C LYS A 383 -12.84 7.95 24.31
N VAL A 384 -12.71 8.79 23.29
CA VAL A 384 -11.71 9.88 23.27
C VAL A 384 -11.92 10.79 24.48
N MET A 385 -13.16 11.26 24.70
CA MET A 385 -13.51 12.12 25.83
C MET A 385 -13.20 11.45 27.18
N LEU A 386 -13.59 10.19 27.36
CA LEU A 386 -13.34 9.46 28.62
C LEU A 386 -11.85 9.26 28.90
N TRP A 387 -11.05 8.92 27.89
CA TRP A 387 -9.60 8.79 28.03
C TRP A 387 -8.93 10.12 28.31
N PHE A 388 -9.32 11.17 27.59
CA PHE A 388 -8.82 12.51 27.79
C PHE A 388 -9.07 12.98 29.23
N LEU A 389 -10.33 12.90 29.68
CA LEU A 389 -10.71 13.31 31.03
C LEU A 389 -10.01 12.45 32.10
N GLY A 390 -9.90 11.13 31.87
CA GLY A 390 -9.21 10.22 32.77
C GLY A 390 -7.73 10.57 32.94
N ILE A 391 -7.00 10.75 31.84
CA ILE A 391 -5.57 11.11 31.87
C ILE A 391 -5.40 12.49 32.50
N PHE A 392 -6.21 13.47 32.07
CA PHE A 392 -6.17 14.83 32.59
C PHE A 392 -6.34 14.85 34.11
N LEU A 393 -7.40 14.23 34.65
CA LEU A 393 -7.68 14.23 36.08
C LEU A 393 -6.60 13.50 36.89
N VAL A 394 -6.05 12.39 36.37
CA VAL A 394 -4.96 11.66 37.05
C VAL A 394 -3.69 12.50 37.08
N CYS A 395 -3.27 13.07 35.95
CA CYS A 395 -2.08 13.93 35.88
C CYS A 395 -2.25 15.18 36.75
N MET A 396 -3.42 15.82 36.71
CA MET A 396 -3.76 16.97 37.55
C MET A 396 -3.69 16.63 39.04
N ALA A 397 -4.25 15.50 39.48
CA ALA A 397 -4.18 15.09 40.87
C ALA A 397 -2.74 14.82 41.35
N ILE A 398 -1.88 14.27 40.49
CA ILE A 398 -0.46 14.04 40.80
C ILE A 398 0.28 15.38 40.91
N LEU A 399 0.11 16.29 39.95
CA LEU A 399 0.81 17.57 39.97
C LEU A 399 0.38 18.47 41.14
N ILE A 400 -0.93 18.57 41.43
CA ILE A 400 -1.43 19.28 42.62
C ILE A 400 -0.80 18.68 43.89
N GLY A 401 -0.71 17.34 43.98
CA GLY A 401 -0.07 16.66 45.10
C GLY A 401 1.41 17.01 45.25
N LEU A 402 2.13 17.12 44.13
CA LEU A 402 3.55 17.49 44.11
C LEU A 402 3.77 18.98 44.39
N ASP A 403 2.89 19.86 43.91
CA ASP A 403 2.94 21.28 44.20
C ASP A 403 2.79 21.51 45.71
N VAL A 404 1.75 20.94 46.32
CA VAL A 404 1.49 21.08 47.77
C VAL A 404 2.61 20.49 48.63
N SER A 405 3.25 19.40 48.20
CA SER A 405 4.21 18.66 49.04
C SER A 405 5.68 18.97 48.80
N VAL A 406 6.06 19.39 47.58
CA VAL A 406 7.46 19.51 47.16
C VAL A 406 7.78 20.89 46.64
N PHE A 407 7.02 21.39 45.65
CA PHE A 407 7.41 22.61 44.93
C PHE A 407 6.97 23.90 45.60
N GLN A 408 5.76 23.91 46.20
CA GLN A 408 5.19 25.03 46.93
C GLN A 408 5.29 26.35 46.14
N PHE A 409 4.75 26.39 44.92
CA PHE A 409 4.80 27.60 44.11
C PHE A 409 4.02 28.75 44.79
N ASP A 410 4.69 29.89 45.01
CA ASP A 410 4.07 31.08 45.61
C ASP A 410 3.26 31.91 44.59
N ASP A 411 3.53 31.75 43.29
CA ASP A 411 2.86 32.46 42.21
C ASP A 411 1.61 31.69 41.71
N GLU A 412 0.44 32.32 41.81
CA GLU A 412 -0.85 31.72 41.47
C GLU A 412 -0.93 31.36 39.97
N LEU A 413 -0.31 32.16 39.10
CA LEU A 413 -0.29 31.89 37.66
C LEU A 413 0.56 30.66 37.34
N THR A 414 1.72 30.53 37.95
CA THR A 414 2.64 29.40 37.78
C THR A 414 2.01 28.11 38.29
N SER A 415 1.38 28.13 39.47
CA SER A 415 0.66 26.96 40.00
C SER A 415 -0.46 26.52 39.07
N VAL A 416 -1.29 27.43 38.54
CA VAL A 416 -2.34 27.09 37.56
C VAL A 416 -1.77 26.51 36.26
N LEU A 417 -0.68 27.08 35.72
CA LEU A 417 -0.05 26.59 34.49
C LEU A 417 0.55 25.19 34.68
N VAL A 418 1.16 24.91 35.83
CA VAL A 418 1.71 23.59 36.13
C VAL A 418 0.59 22.58 36.38
N ASP A 419 -0.37 22.90 37.24
CA ASP A 419 -1.40 21.95 37.67
C ASP A 419 -2.49 21.70 36.63
N PHE A 420 -2.77 22.65 35.75
CA PHE A 420 -3.79 22.48 34.71
C PHE A 420 -3.19 22.45 33.30
N GLY A 421 -2.20 23.30 33.02
CA GLY A 421 -1.59 23.39 31.68
C GLY A 421 -0.82 22.13 31.29
N ILE A 422 0.05 21.62 32.17
CA ILE A 422 0.83 20.40 31.87
C ILE A 422 -0.08 19.18 31.69
N PRO A 423 -1.06 18.88 32.57
CA PRO A 423 -1.98 17.76 32.38
C PRO A 423 -2.81 17.87 31.12
N LEU A 424 -3.22 19.08 30.74
CA LEU A 424 -3.94 19.33 29.50
C LEU A 424 -3.08 18.99 28.29
N ALA A 425 -1.82 19.44 28.27
CA ALA A 425 -0.88 19.13 27.20
C ALA A 425 -0.59 17.63 27.12
N ILE A 426 -0.36 16.96 28.25
CA ILE A 426 -0.13 15.50 28.32
C ILE A 426 -1.37 14.74 27.81
N ALA A 427 -2.56 15.05 28.31
CA ALA A 427 -3.79 14.37 27.89
C ALA A 427 -4.07 14.57 26.40
N THR A 428 -3.83 15.78 25.88
CA THR A 428 -3.95 16.09 24.45
C THR A 428 -2.95 15.27 23.64
N PHE A 429 -1.66 15.29 24.01
CA PHE A 429 -0.60 14.58 23.30
C PHE A 429 -0.85 13.06 23.28
N VAL A 430 -1.22 12.47 24.42
CA VAL A 430 -1.54 11.04 24.51
C VAL A 430 -2.77 10.68 23.68
N CYS A 431 -3.81 11.52 23.69
CA CYS A 431 -4.98 11.30 22.84
C CYS A 431 -4.64 11.44 21.35
N ILE A 432 -3.79 12.37 20.95
CA ILE A 432 -3.29 12.46 19.56
C ILE A 432 -2.52 11.19 19.20
N ALA A 433 -1.65 10.69 20.08
CA ALA A 433 -0.94 9.44 19.85
C ALA A 433 -1.89 8.25 19.66
N PHE A 434 -2.92 8.11 20.50
CA PHE A 434 -3.96 7.08 20.34
C PHE A 434 -4.81 7.26 19.09
N TYR A 435 -5.09 8.49 18.68
CA TYR A 435 -5.82 8.79 17.45
C TYR A 435 -4.99 8.41 16.22
N ASN A 436 -3.70 8.75 16.20
CA ASN A 436 -2.79 8.40 15.12
C ASN A 436 -2.64 6.88 14.95
N GLN A 437 -2.74 6.10 16.04
CA GLN A 437 -2.75 4.62 15.95
C GLN A 437 -3.99 4.05 15.24
N MET A 438 -5.02 4.85 14.98
CA MET A 438 -6.24 4.46 14.27
C MET A 438 -6.16 4.77 12.76
N LYS A 439 -5.17 5.57 12.34
CA LYS A 439 -4.99 6.03 10.97
C LYS A 439 -3.65 5.52 10.43
N THR A 440 -3.69 4.48 9.60
CA THR A 440 -2.49 3.73 9.20
C THR A 440 -2.25 3.69 7.70
N ALA A 441 -3.27 3.95 6.87
CA ALA A 441 -3.07 4.09 5.43
C ALA A 441 -2.40 5.43 5.12
N ARG A 442 -1.22 5.38 4.48
CA ARG A 442 -0.44 6.55 4.07
C ARG A 442 0.35 6.20 2.82
N GLU A 443 0.28 7.08 1.81
CA GLU A 443 1.15 7.03 0.64
C GLU A 443 2.59 7.25 1.07
N GLN A 444 3.53 6.49 0.49
CA GLN A 444 4.95 6.64 0.78
C GLN A 444 5.55 7.76 -0.06
N THR A 445 6.36 8.60 0.58
CA THR A 445 7.08 9.70 -0.09
C THR A 445 8.51 9.35 -0.45
N ASP A 446 9.01 8.21 0.04
CA ASP A 446 10.36 7.71 -0.18
C ASP A 446 10.35 6.24 -0.63
N ALA A 447 11.52 5.77 -1.04
CA ALA A 447 11.82 4.43 -1.53
C ALA A 447 13.12 3.90 -0.88
N ARG A 448 13.40 4.25 0.38
CA ARG A 448 14.64 3.86 1.05
C ARG A 448 14.84 2.33 1.11
N GLY A 449 13.74 1.59 1.19
CA GLY A 449 13.74 0.11 1.15
C GLY A 449 14.17 -0.51 -0.18
N TYR A 450 14.35 0.30 -1.22
CA TYR A 450 14.66 -0.11 -2.61
C TYR A 450 16.02 0.40 -3.09
N ILE A 451 16.78 1.05 -2.22
CA ILE A 451 18.15 1.48 -2.52
C ILE A 451 19.03 0.25 -2.70
N THR A 452 19.87 0.24 -3.73
CA THR A 452 20.81 -0.86 -3.97
C THR A 452 21.83 -0.99 -2.84
N MET A 453 22.52 -2.14 -2.75
CA MET A 453 23.51 -2.37 -1.69
C MET A 453 24.67 -1.37 -1.68
N GLU A 454 24.91 -0.65 -2.78
CA GLU A 454 25.96 0.37 -2.88
C GLU A 454 25.63 1.60 -2.02
N GLY A 455 24.35 1.89 -1.80
CA GLY A 455 23.88 3.01 -0.99
C GLY A 455 24.21 4.37 -1.63
N LEU A 456 24.21 5.42 -0.81
CA LEU A 456 24.50 6.78 -1.27
C LEU A 456 25.95 6.91 -1.74
N THR A 457 26.12 7.23 -3.03
CA THR A 457 27.42 7.63 -3.58
C THR A 457 27.57 9.14 -3.46
N LEU A 458 28.30 9.59 -2.45
CA LEU A 458 28.57 11.01 -2.23
C LEU A 458 29.69 11.49 -3.18
N THR A 459 29.34 12.38 -4.12
CA THR A 459 30.26 12.95 -5.11
C THR A 459 30.78 14.33 -4.70
N GLY A 460 30.08 15.02 -3.79
CA GLY A 460 30.49 16.31 -3.24
C GLY A 460 30.10 16.47 -1.77
N SER A 461 31.02 17.00 -0.97
CA SER A 461 30.78 17.30 0.44
C SER A 461 31.67 18.44 0.90
N ASN A 462 31.09 19.54 1.38
CA ASN A 462 31.85 20.67 1.90
C ASN A 462 31.05 21.42 2.96
N ASP A 463 31.67 21.68 4.11
CA ASP A 463 31.07 22.45 5.19
C ASP A 463 31.88 23.74 5.37
N ARG A 464 31.22 24.87 5.21
CA ARG A 464 31.85 26.20 5.25
C ARG A 464 31.28 27.00 6.40
N TYR A 465 32.14 27.45 7.30
CA TYR A 465 31.76 28.44 8.30
C TYR A 465 31.36 29.77 7.61
N VAL A 466 30.22 30.33 8.02
CA VAL A 466 29.66 31.56 7.46
C VAL A 466 29.88 32.72 8.42
N THR A 467 29.34 32.64 9.64
CA THR A 467 29.39 33.73 10.63
C THR A 467 29.06 33.23 12.04
N THR A 468 29.36 34.02 13.06
CA THR A 468 28.92 33.82 14.44
C THR A 468 28.01 34.96 14.87
N HIS A 469 26.90 34.63 15.52
CA HIS A 469 26.02 35.58 16.20
C HIS A 469 26.18 35.46 17.71
N ILE A 470 26.29 36.58 18.41
CA ILE A 470 26.41 36.61 19.87
C ILE A 470 25.26 37.42 20.45
N THR A 471 24.43 36.77 21.25
CA THR A 471 23.37 37.42 22.04
C THR A 471 23.79 37.41 23.51
N ARG A 472 23.63 38.55 24.20
CA ARG A 472 23.92 38.67 25.64
C ARG A 472 22.65 39.10 26.36
N VAL A 473 22.27 38.34 27.38
CA VAL A 473 21.12 38.62 28.24
C VAL A 473 21.62 38.80 29.67
N ARG A 474 21.25 39.91 30.30
CA ARG A 474 21.66 40.18 31.68
C ARG A 474 20.86 39.30 32.64
N ILE A 475 21.54 38.57 33.50
CA ILE A 475 20.92 37.75 34.55
C ILE A 475 20.46 38.71 35.64
N SER A 476 19.16 38.99 35.74
CA SER A 476 18.62 39.73 36.87
C SER A 476 18.77 38.87 38.12
N LYS A 477 19.61 39.32 39.06
CA LYS A 477 19.49 38.84 40.44
C LYS A 477 18.25 39.49 41.02
N ASP A 478 17.20 38.71 41.23
CA ASP A 478 16.19 39.06 42.21
C ASP A 478 16.90 38.98 43.57
N ASP A 479 17.28 40.15 44.09
CA ASP A 479 17.76 40.31 45.46
C ASP A 479 16.55 40.19 46.39
N ASP A 480 16.26 38.96 46.84
CA ASP A 480 15.40 38.68 48.02
C ASP A 480 16.23 38.62 49.31
#